data_AF-A0A483A4I2-F1
#
_entry.id   AF-A0A483A4I2-F1
#
_cell.length_a   1.000
_cell.length_b   1.000
_cell.length_c   1.000
_cell.angle_alpha   90.00
_cell.angle_beta   90.00
_cell.angle_gamma   90.00
#
_symmetry.space_group_name_H-M   'P 1'
#
loop_
_entity.id
_entity.type
_entity.pdbx_description
1 polymer ?
#
loop_
_entity_poly.entity_id
_entity_poly.type
_entity_poly.pdbx_seq_one_letter_code
_entity_poly.pdbx_strand_id
1 'polypeptide(L)'
;MSAQEIITQLKSLASDSRKKSNENYFKTGPGQYSEHDQFIGVRVPKIRKIAKQTFKKINFNEIDLLINHDIHEVRYCGLIILVYQYQAGNQHEVFNYYINNLQAVNNWDLVDYSTSKIIGDYLFNYPAQLPILDDWGTSPNLWHRRIAIVSTFAFIKQANFEPTLRIGKLLLNDKEDLIHKALGWMLREIYKKNSNVCVAFLQENYAQLPRTTLRYAIERMQEDERLRYLKGVF
;
A
#
# COMPACT_ATOMS: atom_id res chain seq x y z
N MET A 1 -15.93 4.86 22.01
CA MET A 1 -14.54 5.31 22.22
C MET A 1 -14.27 6.37 21.18
N SER A 2 -13.84 7.56 21.59
CA SER A 2 -13.69 8.70 20.69
C SER A 2 -12.31 8.74 20.05
N ALA A 3 -12.20 9.45 18.93
CA ALA A 3 -10.94 9.78 18.28
C ALA A 3 -9.99 10.49 19.26
N GLN A 4 -10.53 11.39 20.09
CA GLN A 4 -9.75 12.12 21.08
C GLN A 4 -9.10 11.21 22.13
N GLU A 5 -9.79 10.16 22.58
CA GLU A 5 -9.22 9.17 23.49
C GLU A 5 -8.06 8.39 22.85
N ILE A 6 -8.18 8.04 21.56
CA ILE A 6 -7.13 7.34 20.80
C ILE A 6 -5.92 8.26 20.58
N ILE A 7 -6.16 9.51 20.16
CA ILE A 7 -5.13 10.52 19.94
C ILE A 7 -4.34 10.77 21.23
N THR A 8 -5.04 10.88 22.37
CA THR A 8 -4.41 11.06 23.68
C THR A 8 -3.52 9.87 24.04
N GLN A 9 -3.99 8.63 23.83
CA GLN A 9 -3.19 7.42 24.05
C GLN A 9 -1.96 7.37 23.13
N LEU A 10 -2.09 7.71 21.85
CA LEU A 10 -0.97 7.76 20.92
C LEU A 10 0.07 8.80 21.35
N LYS A 11 -0.37 10.02 21.71
CA LYS A 11 0.52 11.09 22.19
C LYS A 11 1.27 10.69 23.46
N SER A 12 0.64 9.93 24.37
CA SER A 12 1.32 9.42 25.57
C SER A 12 2.47 8.43 25.29
N LEU A 13 2.53 7.90 24.06
CA LEU A 13 3.55 6.94 23.60
C LEU A 13 4.54 7.57 22.61
N ALA A 14 4.48 8.89 22.44
CA ALA A 14 5.34 9.67 21.56
C ALA A 14 6.81 9.59 21.97
N SER A 15 7.71 9.80 21.00
CA SER A 15 9.16 9.77 21.23
C SER A 15 9.86 10.67 20.22
N ASP A 16 10.54 11.71 20.71
CA ASP A 16 11.23 12.68 19.84
C ASP A 16 12.35 12.06 19.00
N SER A 17 13.09 11.11 19.57
CA SER A 17 14.12 10.40 18.82
C SER A 17 13.51 9.58 17.68
N ARG A 18 12.36 8.94 17.92
CA ARG A 18 11.65 8.19 16.89
C ARG A 18 10.96 9.10 15.88
N LYS A 19 10.42 10.24 16.30
CA LYS A 19 9.84 11.27 15.44
C LYS A 19 10.87 11.70 14.38
N LYS A 20 12.07 12.13 14.81
CA LYS A 20 13.17 12.51 13.90
C LYS A 20 13.55 11.39 12.94
N SER A 21 13.59 10.15 13.44
CA SER A 21 13.85 8.98 12.59
C SER A 21 12.76 8.73 11.55
N ASN A 22 11.49 8.97 11.90
CA ASN A 22 10.36 8.83 10.98
C ASN A 22 10.40 9.94 9.92
N GLU A 23 10.58 11.21 10.31
CA GLU A 23 10.67 12.35 9.37
C GLU A 23 11.73 12.12 8.28
N ASN A 24 12.92 11.65 8.66
CA ASN A 24 13.99 11.30 7.72
C ASN A 24 13.61 10.12 6.81
N TYR A 25 12.98 9.07 7.38
CA TYR A 25 12.62 7.86 6.64
C TYR A 25 11.49 8.09 5.64
N PHE A 26 10.48 8.86 6.05
CA PHE A 26 9.33 9.23 5.23
C PHE A 26 9.61 10.39 4.28
N LYS A 27 10.79 11.01 4.33
CA LYS A 27 11.19 12.09 3.43
C LYS A 27 10.21 13.27 3.53
N THR A 28 10.22 13.96 4.67
CA THR A 28 9.38 15.14 4.94
C THR A 28 10.04 16.46 4.55
N GLY A 29 11.13 16.44 3.77
CA GLY A 29 11.79 17.65 3.28
C GLY A 29 11.02 18.34 2.14
N PRO A 30 11.35 19.59 1.80
CA PRO A 30 10.71 20.33 0.71
C PRO A 30 10.77 19.59 -0.63
N GLY A 31 9.65 19.52 -1.34
CA GLY A 31 9.48 18.82 -2.62
C GLY A 31 9.45 17.29 -2.52
N GLN A 32 9.47 16.72 -1.31
CA GLN A 32 9.37 15.28 -1.10
C GLN A 32 7.92 14.84 -0.90
N TYR A 33 7.63 13.55 -1.11
CA TYR A 33 6.26 13.03 -1.13
C TYR A 33 5.50 13.14 0.20
N SER A 34 6.21 13.36 1.32
CA SER A 34 5.64 13.53 2.66
C SER A 34 5.97 14.89 3.27
N GLU A 35 6.24 15.92 2.47
CA GLU A 35 6.63 17.26 2.96
C GLU A 35 5.73 17.80 4.10
N HIS A 36 4.43 17.52 4.04
CA HIS A 36 3.45 18.04 4.99
C HIS A 36 3.03 17.04 6.08
N ASP A 37 3.58 15.82 6.08
CA ASP A 37 3.26 14.83 7.11
C ASP A 37 3.93 15.20 8.44
N GLN A 38 3.14 15.17 9.52
CA GLN A 38 3.65 15.39 10.88
C GLN A 38 3.80 14.06 11.62
N PHE A 39 4.88 13.89 12.37
CA PHE A 39 5.12 12.67 13.16
C PHE A 39 5.20 12.97 14.66
N ILE A 40 4.82 11.98 15.47
CA ILE A 40 4.99 11.99 16.94
C ILE A 40 5.88 10.87 17.46
N GLY A 41 6.31 9.93 16.60
CA GLY A 41 7.30 8.91 16.93
C GLY A 41 6.75 7.68 17.64
N VAL A 42 5.49 7.32 17.41
CA VAL A 42 4.89 6.12 18.02
C VAL A 42 5.29 4.87 17.21
N ARG A 43 5.74 3.83 17.91
CA ARG A 43 6.10 2.56 17.26
C ARG A 43 4.86 1.80 16.79
N VAL A 44 4.90 1.25 15.57
CA VAL A 44 3.79 0.50 14.94
C VAL A 44 3.16 -0.58 15.83
N PRO A 45 3.91 -1.42 16.57
CA PRO A 45 3.28 -2.40 17.47
C PRO A 45 2.37 -1.79 18.54
N LYS A 46 2.69 -0.58 19.01
CA LYS A 46 1.85 0.15 19.97
C LYS A 46 0.60 0.74 19.30
N ILE A 47 0.74 1.27 18.08
CA ILE A 47 -0.40 1.74 17.27
C ILE A 47 -1.38 0.59 17.03
N ARG A 48 -0.89 -0.57 16.58
CA ARG A 48 -1.70 -1.77 16.37
C ARG A 48 -2.38 -2.25 17.65
N LYS A 49 -1.70 -2.19 18.80
CA LYS A 49 -2.28 -2.55 20.09
C LYS A 49 -3.49 -1.66 20.42
N ILE A 50 -3.35 -0.35 20.28
CA ILE A 50 -4.47 0.60 20.50
C ILE A 50 -5.60 0.28 19.53
N ALA A 51 -5.32 0.25 18.22
CA ALA A 51 -6.33 -0.05 17.20
C ALA A 51 -7.08 -1.37 17.47
N LYS A 52 -6.38 -2.42 17.92
CA LYS A 52 -7.00 -3.72 18.24
C LYS A 52 -7.92 -3.66 19.46
N GLN A 53 -7.65 -2.78 20.42
CA GLN A 53 -8.48 -2.58 21.60
C GLN A 53 -9.72 -1.72 21.30
N THR A 54 -9.65 -0.84 20.28
CA THR A 54 -10.67 0.18 20.02
C THR A 54 -11.62 -0.16 18.86
N PHE A 55 -11.21 -0.98 17.88
CA PHE A 55 -11.92 -1.10 16.60
C PHE A 55 -13.40 -1.50 16.69
N LYS A 56 -13.80 -2.28 17.71
CA LYS A 56 -15.22 -2.66 17.93
C LYS A 56 -16.09 -1.55 18.53
N LYS A 57 -15.48 -0.50 19.08
CA LYS A 57 -16.14 0.52 19.92
C LYS A 57 -16.12 1.92 19.30
N ILE A 58 -15.65 2.04 18.06
CA ILE A 58 -15.49 3.31 17.34
C ILE A 58 -16.27 3.23 16.02
N ASN A 59 -16.97 4.30 15.67
CA ASN A 59 -17.77 4.39 14.45
C ASN A 59 -17.01 5.15 13.35
N PHE A 60 -17.57 5.23 12.14
CA PHE A 60 -16.90 5.90 11.02
C PHE A 60 -16.72 7.41 11.21
N ASN A 61 -17.62 8.11 11.90
CA ASN A 61 -17.46 9.54 12.17
C ASN A 61 -16.21 9.83 13.01
N GLU A 62 -15.94 8.99 14.01
CA GLU A 62 -14.73 9.09 14.82
C GLU A 62 -13.48 8.60 14.06
N ILE A 63 -13.60 7.60 13.18
CA ILE A 63 -12.49 7.17 12.32
C ILE A 63 -12.10 8.28 11.33
N ASP A 64 -13.08 9.04 10.84
CA ASP A 64 -12.86 10.16 9.93
C ASP A 64 -11.90 11.20 10.53
N LEU A 65 -12.12 11.52 11.80
CA LEU A 65 -11.24 12.40 12.58
C LEU A 65 -9.81 11.84 12.73
N LEU A 66 -9.61 10.52 12.64
CA LEU A 66 -8.29 9.90 12.73
C LEU A 66 -7.58 9.91 11.37
N ILE A 67 -8.24 9.45 10.31
CA ILE A 67 -7.60 9.28 8.99
C ILE A 67 -7.25 10.62 8.32
N ASN A 68 -8.00 11.67 8.66
CA ASN A 68 -7.80 13.04 8.17
C ASN A 68 -6.97 13.91 9.14
N HIS A 69 -6.41 13.35 10.22
CA HIS A 69 -5.61 14.08 11.19
C HIS A 69 -4.20 14.42 10.65
N ASP A 70 -3.61 15.57 11.00
CA ASP A 70 -2.26 15.96 10.49
C ASP A 70 -1.13 14.98 10.87
N ILE A 71 -1.20 14.45 12.09
CA ILE A 71 -0.24 13.47 12.61
C ILE A 71 -0.38 12.10 11.92
N HIS A 72 0.67 11.67 11.22
CA HIS A 72 0.77 10.42 10.48
C HIS A 72 0.46 9.17 11.32
N GLU A 73 0.98 9.06 12.55
CA GLU A 73 0.68 7.88 13.39
C GLU A 73 -0.80 7.80 13.81
N VAL A 74 -1.52 8.91 13.86
CA VAL A 74 -2.98 8.95 14.11
C VAL A 74 -3.72 8.43 12.88
N ARG A 75 -3.36 8.91 11.69
CA ARG A 75 -3.90 8.46 10.40
C ARG A 75 -3.73 6.96 10.23
N TYR A 76 -2.51 6.48 10.50
CA TYR A 76 -2.21 5.07 10.39
C TYR A 76 -3.02 4.22 11.38
N CYS A 77 -3.25 4.72 12.61
CA CYS A 77 -4.14 4.07 13.56
C CYS A 77 -5.58 3.93 13.02
N GLY A 78 -6.12 4.98 12.41
CA GLY A 78 -7.44 4.98 11.76
C GLY A 78 -7.54 3.90 10.68
N LEU A 79 -6.56 3.80 9.78
CA LEU A 79 -6.54 2.77 8.74
C LEU A 79 -6.38 1.35 9.31
N ILE A 80 -5.61 1.17 10.40
CA ILE A 80 -5.52 -0.12 11.09
C ILE A 80 -6.86 -0.53 11.70
N ILE A 81 -7.60 0.42 12.26
CA ILE A 81 -8.96 0.20 12.78
C ILE A 81 -9.89 -0.25 11.66
N LEU A 82 -9.88 0.42 10.50
CA LEU A 82 -10.68 0.01 9.34
C LEU A 82 -10.36 -1.42 8.91
N VAL A 83 -9.08 -1.78 8.81
CA VAL A 83 -8.66 -3.16 8.50
C VAL A 83 -9.24 -4.15 9.52
N TYR A 84 -9.20 -3.84 10.82
CA TYR A 84 -9.77 -4.72 11.83
C TYR A 84 -11.30 -4.81 11.79
N GLN A 85 -12.00 -3.72 11.44
CA GLN A 85 -13.45 -3.76 11.24
C GLN A 85 -13.83 -4.60 10.02
N TYR A 86 -13.10 -4.44 8.90
CA TYR A 86 -13.27 -5.25 7.70
C TYR A 86 -13.13 -6.74 8.01
N GLN A 87 -12.03 -7.12 8.68
CA GLN A 87 -11.74 -8.50 9.07
C GLN A 87 -12.71 -9.07 10.12
N ALA A 88 -13.48 -8.21 10.80
CA ALA A 88 -14.47 -8.63 11.77
C ALA A 88 -15.88 -8.77 11.18
N GLY A 89 -16.02 -8.65 9.85
CA GLY A 89 -17.27 -8.88 9.12
C GLY A 89 -17.95 -7.64 8.55
N ASN A 90 -17.40 -6.44 8.75
CA ASN A 90 -17.98 -5.18 8.25
C ASN A 90 -17.48 -4.83 6.83
N GLN A 91 -17.45 -5.83 5.93
CA GLN A 91 -16.67 -5.75 4.69
C GLN A 91 -17.21 -4.71 3.70
N HIS A 92 -18.52 -4.71 3.45
CA HIS A 92 -19.17 -3.81 2.48
C HIS A 92 -19.09 -2.35 2.91
N GLU A 93 -19.41 -2.08 4.17
CA GLU A 93 -19.44 -0.74 4.74
C GLU A 93 -18.02 -0.15 4.83
N VAL A 94 -17.04 -0.95 5.27
CA VAL A 94 -15.64 -0.50 5.31
C VAL A 94 -15.09 -0.29 3.89
N PHE A 95 -15.42 -1.15 2.92
CA PHE A 95 -15.02 -0.95 1.54
C PHE A 95 -15.59 0.37 0.99
N ASN A 96 -16.89 0.59 1.14
CA ASN A 96 -17.56 1.83 0.69
C ASN A 96 -16.99 3.07 1.39
N TYR A 97 -16.76 2.99 2.69
CA TYR A 97 -16.13 4.09 3.43
C TYR A 97 -14.70 4.37 2.92
N TYR A 98 -13.91 3.32 2.66
CA TYR A 98 -12.53 3.45 2.21
C TYR A 98 -12.46 4.10 0.81
N ILE A 99 -13.27 3.66 -0.16
CA ILE A 99 -13.27 4.24 -1.51
C ILE A 99 -13.72 5.70 -1.52
N ASN A 100 -14.61 6.08 -0.61
CA ASN A 100 -15.07 7.47 -0.46
C ASN A 100 -14.04 8.36 0.25
N ASN A 101 -12.96 7.79 0.78
CA ASN A 101 -11.94 8.49 1.56
C ASN A 101 -10.50 8.22 1.08
N LEU A 102 -10.31 7.88 -0.20
CA LEU A 102 -8.99 7.56 -0.77
C LEU A 102 -7.97 8.70 -0.63
N GLN A 103 -8.43 9.96 -0.55
CA GLN A 103 -7.57 11.12 -0.33
C GLN A 103 -6.77 11.02 0.97
N ALA A 104 -7.29 10.32 1.99
CA ALA A 104 -6.62 10.09 3.26
C ALA A 104 -5.53 9.01 3.18
N VAL A 105 -5.49 8.22 2.10
CA VAL A 105 -4.53 7.13 1.89
C VAL A 105 -3.41 7.59 0.94
N ASN A 106 -2.70 8.63 1.35
CA ASN A 106 -1.75 9.37 0.49
C ASN A 106 -0.29 9.24 0.97
N ASN A 107 0.08 8.09 1.52
CA ASN A 107 1.46 7.71 1.82
C ASN A 107 1.65 6.21 1.52
N TRP A 108 2.86 5.80 1.16
CA TRP A 108 3.11 4.44 0.70
C TRP A 108 2.83 3.42 1.80
N ASP A 109 3.10 3.71 3.06
CA ASP A 109 2.88 2.78 4.17
C ASP A 109 1.39 2.64 4.52
N LEU A 110 0.64 3.74 4.44
CA LEU A 110 -0.82 3.78 4.56
C LEU A 110 -1.46 2.89 3.48
N VAL A 111 -1.05 3.08 2.22
CA VAL A 111 -1.50 2.25 1.07
C VAL A 111 -1.10 0.78 1.28
N ASP A 112 0.19 0.51 1.51
CA ASP A 112 0.74 -0.85 1.55
C ASP A 112 0.14 -1.68 2.68
N TYR A 113 -0.18 -1.04 3.81
CA TYR A 113 -0.79 -1.72 4.93
C TYR A 113 -2.26 -2.06 4.67
N SER A 114 -3.05 -1.12 4.18
CA SER A 114 -4.52 -1.23 4.23
C SER A 114 -5.12 -1.77 2.93
N THR A 115 -4.65 -1.31 1.78
CA THR A 115 -5.27 -1.54 0.47
C THR A 115 -5.47 -3.01 0.14
N SER A 116 -4.43 -3.85 0.24
CA SER A 116 -4.57 -5.29 -0.10
C SER A 116 -5.51 -6.05 0.84
N LYS A 117 -5.72 -5.56 2.07
CA LYS A 117 -6.55 -6.20 3.09
C LYS A 117 -8.02 -5.78 3.03
N ILE A 118 -8.31 -4.62 2.43
CA ILE A 118 -9.66 -4.07 2.29
C ILE A 118 -10.06 -4.16 0.82
N ILE A 119 -9.48 -3.30 -0.03
CA ILE A 119 -9.79 -3.22 -1.45
C ILE A 119 -9.46 -4.53 -2.17
N GLY A 120 -8.25 -5.05 -2.00
CA GLY A 120 -7.81 -6.27 -2.68
C GLY A 120 -8.68 -7.47 -2.34
N ASP A 121 -8.94 -7.70 -1.04
CA ASP A 121 -9.80 -8.79 -0.57
C ASP A 121 -11.25 -8.64 -1.05
N TYR A 122 -11.78 -7.42 -1.00
CA TYR A 122 -13.14 -7.15 -1.44
C TYR A 122 -13.30 -7.40 -2.94
N LEU A 123 -12.42 -6.87 -3.78
CA LEU A 123 -12.50 -7.07 -5.23
C LEU A 123 -12.29 -8.53 -5.65
N PHE A 124 -11.55 -9.31 -4.86
CA PHE A 124 -11.43 -10.75 -5.09
C PHE A 124 -12.77 -11.47 -4.90
N ASN A 125 -13.53 -11.09 -3.86
CA ASN A 125 -14.84 -11.67 -3.57
C ASN A 125 -15.98 -11.07 -4.43
N TYR A 126 -15.80 -9.86 -4.97
CA TYR A 126 -16.77 -9.15 -5.81
C TYR A 126 -16.14 -8.74 -7.16
N PRO A 127 -15.82 -9.70 -8.05
CA PRO A 127 -15.04 -9.45 -9.27
C PRO A 127 -15.71 -8.48 -10.26
N ALA A 128 -17.03 -8.28 -10.18
CA ALA A 128 -17.73 -7.28 -10.98
C ALA A 128 -17.24 -5.84 -10.73
N GLN A 129 -16.62 -5.58 -9.58
CA GLN A 129 -16.06 -4.26 -9.22
C GLN A 129 -14.58 -4.13 -9.57
N LEU A 130 -13.92 -5.21 -10.00
CA LEU A 130 -12.49 -5.23 -10.35
C LEU A 130 -12.06 -4.16 -11.37
N PRO A 131 -12.89 -3.76 -12.37
CA PRO A 131 -12.51 -2.73 -13.34
C PRO A 131 -12.11 -1.36 -12.73
N ILE A 132 -12.49 -1.07 -11.48
CA ILE A 132 -12.08 0.16 -10.79
C ILE A 132 -10.56 0.29 -10.67
N LEU A 133 -9.82 -0.83 -10.66
CA LEU A 133 -8.36 -0.81 -10.61
C LEU A 133 -7.75 -0.23 -11.89
N ASP A 134 -8.41 -0.34 -13.03
CA ASP A 134 -7.93 0.22 -14.31
C ASP A 134 -8.06 1.75 -14.32
N ASP A 135 -9.18 2.26 -13.82
CA ASP A 135 -9.41 3.69 -13.64
C ASP A 135 -8.34 4.29 -12.70
N TRP A 136 -8.07 3.62 -11.58
CA TRP A 136 -7.01 4.05 -10.67
C TRP A 136 -5.60 3.85 -11.24
N GLY A 137 -5.37 2.80 -12.03
CA GLY A 137 -4.08 2.53 -12.67
C GLY A 137 -3.69 3.57 -13.72
N THR A 138 -4.66 4.26 -14.32
CA THR A 138 -4.45 5.32 -15.32
C THR A 138 -4.60 6.74 -14.76
N SER A 139 -5.00 6.87 -13.49
CA SER A 139 -5.22 8.15 -12.81
C SER A 139 -3.94 9.00 -12.74
N PRO A 140 -4.02 10.34 -12.87
CA PRO A 140 -2.87 11.23 -12.68
C PRO A 140 -2.37 11.23 -11.22
N ASN A 141 -3.21 10.83 -10.27
CA ASN A 141 -2.84 10.72 -8.85
C ASN A 141 -1.96 9.49 -8.58
N LEU A 142 -0.74 9.72 -8.07
CA LEU A 142 0.23 8.69 -7.69
C LEU A 142 -0.37 7.64 -6.75
N TRP A 143 -1.11 8.06 -5.73
CA TRP A 143 -1.64 7.15 -4.72
C TRP A 143 -2.74 6.25 -5.27
N HIS A 144 -3.57 6.74 -6.19
CA HIS A 144 -4.53 5.88 -6.90
C HIS A 144 -3.81 4.77 -7.68
N ARG A 145 -2.76 5.11 -8.43
CA ARG A 145 -1.97 4.11 -9.17
C ARG A 145 -1.29 3.10 -8.24
N ARG A 146 -0.77 3.56 -7.09
CA ARG A 146 -0.21 2.66 -6.07
C ARG A 146 -1.27 1.76 -5.47
N ILE A 147 -2.45 2.29 -5.16
CA ILE A 147 -3.60 1.53 -4.66
C ILE A 147 -4.01 0.47 -5.68
N ALA A 148 -4.06 0.81 -6.98
CA ALA A 148 -4.39 -0.12 -8.04
C ALA A 148 -3.48 -1.36 -8.01
N ILE A 149 -2.16 -1.15 -8.07
CA ILE A 149 -1.20 -2.26 -8.12
C ILE A 149 -1.10 -3.02 -6.79
N VAL A 150 -1.13 -2.35 -5.65
CA VAL A 150 -1.03 -2.99 -4.33
C VAL A 150 -2.29 -3.80 -3.97
N SER A 151 -3.46 -3.39 -4.45
CA SER A 151 -4.71 -4.17 -4.29
C SER A 151 -4.56 -5.58 -4.84
N THR A 152 -3.82 -5.72 -5.95
CA THR A 152 -3.62 -7.02 -6.62
C THR A 152 -2.85 -8.03 -5.76
N PHE A 153 -2.20 -7.62 -4.67
CA PHE A 153 -1.53 -8.54 -3.76
C PHE A 153 -2.47 -9.59 -3.14
N ALA A 154 -3.75 -9.24 -2.96
CA ALA A 154 -4.76 -10.20 -2.51
C ALA A 154 -4.94 -11.35 -3.52
N PHE A 155 -4.92 -11.05 -4.82
CA PHE A 155 -5.06 -12.01 -5.92
C PHE A 155 -3.81 -12.87 -6.04
N ILE A 156 -2.61 -12.28 -5.94
CA ILE A 156 -1.34 -13.02 -5.93
C ILE A 156 -1.33 -14.07 -4.82
N LYS A 157 -1.84 -13.76 -3.62
CA LYS A 157 -1.94 -14.74 -2.53
C LYS A 157 -2.73 -15.97 -2.92
N GLN A 158 -3.78 -15.80 -3.73
CA GLN A 158 -4.65 -16.85 -4.27
C GLN A 158 -4.14 -17.46 -5.59
N ALA A 159 -2.89 -17.18 -5.97
CA ALA A 159 -2.29 -17.59 -7.24
C ALA A 159 -3.03 -17.11 -8.50
N ASN A 160 -3.86 -16.06 -8.37
CA ASN A 160 -4.40 -15.34 -9.51
C ASN A 160 -3.50 -14.14 -9.82
N PHE A 161 -2.77 -14.21 -10.93
CA PHE A 161 -1.79 -13.21 -11.31
C PHE A 161 -2.30 -12.20 -12.33
N GLU A 162 -3.42 -12.52 -13.00
CA GLU A 162 -3.92 -11.72 -14.13
C GLU A 162 -4.12 -10.24 -13.77
N PRO A 163 -4.75 -9.88 -12.64
CA PRO A 163 -4.98 -8.47 -12.32
C PRO A 163 -3.66 -7.71 -12.12
N THR A 164 -2.65 -8.34 -11.52
CA THR A 164 -1.33 -7.73 -11.33
C THR A 164 -0.63 -7.50 -12.66
N LEU A 165 -0.66 -8.48 -13.58
CA LEU A 165 0.00 -8.34 -14.88
C LEU A 165 -0.69 -7.28 -15.73
N ARG A 166 -2.02 -7.24 -15.70
CA ARG A 166 -2.84 -6.25 -16.42
C ARG A 166 -2.57 -4.82 -15.94
N ILE A 167 -2.67 -4.57 -14.63
CA ILE A 167 -2.31 -3.26 -14.05
C ILE A 167 -0.82 -2.96 -14.25
N GLY A 168 0.04 -3.98 -14.18
CA GLY A 168 1.47 -3.84 -14.43
C GLY A 168 1.78 -3.29 -15.82
N LYS A 169 1.06 -3.73 -16.87
CA LYS A 169 1.19 -3.19 -18.23
C LYS A 169 0.86 -1.70 -18.31
N LEU A 170 -0.16 -1.24 -17.57
CA LEU A 170 -0.53 0.18 -17.51
C LEU A 170 0.57 1.04 -16.87
N LEU A 171 1.35 0.47 -15.96
CA LEU A 171 2.34 1.17 -15.14
C LEU A 171 3.79 1.06 -15.65
N LEU A 172 4.03 0.39 -16.78
CA LEU A 172 5.39 0.22 -17.33
C LEU A 172 6.09 1.56 -17.58
N ASN A 173 5.34 2.57 -18.06
CA ASN A 173 5.87 3.88 -18.41
C ASN A 173 5.61 4.95 -17.33
N ASP A 174 5.25 4.55 -16.10
CA ASP A 174 5.10 5.48 -14.99
C ASP A 174 6.41 6.25 -14.75
N LYS A 175 6.33 7.47 -14.25
CA LYS A 175 7.51 8.31 -13.96
C LYS A 175 7.91 8.27 -12.49
N GLU A 176 7.02 7.77 -11.63
CA GLU A 176 7.16 7.85 -10.18
C GLU A 176 7.90 6.63 -9.61
N ASP A 177 9.03 6.86 -8.94
CA ASP A 177 9.84 5.80 -8.32
C ASP A 177 9.04 4.97 -7.30
N LEU A 178 8.07 5.58 -6.60
CA LEU A 178 7.18 4.86 -5.69
C LEU A 178 6.33 3.81 -6.43
N ILE A 179 5.88 4.10 -7.65
CA ILE A 179 5.11 3.16 -8.47
C ILE A 179 6.00 2.04 -8.99
N HIS A 180 7.22 2.36 -9.44
CA HIS A 180 8.19 1.36 -9.89
C HIS A 180 8.49 0.34 -8.78
N LYS A 181 8.67 0.81 -7.55
CA LYS A 181 8.87 -0.05 -6.37
C LYS A 181 7.67 -0.93 -6.09
N ALA A 182 6.45 -0.40 -6.20
CA ALA A 182 5.23 -1.17 -5.98
C ALA A 182 5.04 -2.26 -7.04
N LEU A 183 5.22 -1.92 -8.32
CA LEU A 183 5.14 -2.88 -9.42
C LEU A 183 6.21 -3.97 -9.27
N GLY A 184 7.47 -3.57 -9.04
CA GLY A 184 8.57 -4.51 -8.85
C GLY A 184 8.34 -5.42 -7.64
N TRP A 185 7.78 -4.88 -6.55
CA TRP A 185 7.36 -5.70 -5.41
C TRP A 185 6.28 -6.72 -5.80
N MET A 186 5.22 -6.32 -6.48
CA MET A 186 4.17 -7.28 -6.89
C MET A 186 4.71 -8.37 -7.82
N LEU A 187 5.58 -8.02 -8.77
CA LEU A 187 6.25 -9.01 -9.63
C LEU A 187 7.15 -9.97 -8.83
N ARG A 188 7.85 -9.47 -7.81
CA ARG A 188 8.62 -10.31 -6.86
C ARG A 188 7.71 -11.28 -6.11
N GLU A 189 6.52 -10.84 -5.70
CA GLU A 189 5.55 -11.73 -5.03
C GLU A 189 4.95 -12.77 -5.99
N ILE A 190 4.77 -12.44 -7.28
CA ILE A 190 4.46 -13.43 -8.32
C ILE A 190 5.61 -14.42 -8.46
N TYR A 191 6.86 -13.96 -8.60
CA TYR A 191 8.02 -14.85 -8.77
C TYR A 191 8.13 -15.90 -7.67
N LYS A 192 7.90 -15.52 -6.41
CA LYS A 192 7.91 -16.44 -5.25
C LYS A 192 6.87 -17.57 -5.36
N LYS A 193 5.78 -17.35 -6.12
CA LYS A 193 4.70 -18.33 -6.30
C LYS A 193 4.78 -19.06 -7.63
N ASN A 194 5.13 -18.35 -8.69
CA ASN A 194 5.28 -18.86 -10.04
C ASN A 194 6.33 -18.03 -10.78
N SER A 195 7.56 -18.53 -10.79
CA SER A 195 8.69 -17.87 -11.45
C SER A 195 8.46 -17.70 -12.95
N ASN A 196 7.92 -18.71 -13.64
CA ASN A 196 7.70 -18.69 -15.09
C ASN A 196 6.80 -17.52 -15.52
N VAL A 197 5.71 -17.26 -14.78
CA VAL A 197 4.79 -16.15 -15.07
C VAL A 197 5.50 -14.79 -14.92
N CYS A 198 6.28 -14.61 -13.85
CA CYS A 198 7.04 -13.38 -13.64
C CYS A 198 8.12 -13.20 -14.73
N VAL A 199 8.88 -14.25 -15.02
CA VAL A 199 9.92 -14.27 -16.04
C VAL A 199 9.36 -13.91 -17.42
N ALA A 200 8.25 -14.52 -17.83
CA ALA A 200 7.60 -14.22 -19.10
C ALA A 200 7.21 -12.74 -19.20
N PHE A 201 6.60 -12.19 -18.14
CA PHE A 201 6.26 -10.77 -18.09
C PHE A 201 7.49 -9.86 -18.18
N LEU A 202 8.57 -10.19 -17.47
CA LEU A 202 9.81 -9.42 -17.50
C LEU A 202 10.46 -9.42 -18.88
N GLN A 203 10.46 -10.56 -19.56
CA GLN A 203 11.00 -10.71 -20.92
C GLN A 203 10.18 -9.95 -21.96
N GLU A 204 8.85 -10.14 -21.95
CA GLU A 204 7.92 -9.47 -22.88
C GLU A 204 8.02 -7.94 -22.79
N ASN A 205 8.24 -7.41 -21.58
CA ASN A 205 8.16 -5.97 -21.31
C ASN A 205 9.52 -5.32 -21.03
N TYR A 206 10.63 -6.06 -21.22
CA TYR A 206 11.97 -5.63 -20.78
C TYR A 206 12.36 -4.22 -21.21
N ALA A 207 12.10 -3.86 -22.48
CA ALA A 207 12.47 -2.58 -23.05
C ALA A 207 11.77 -1.37 -22.38
N GLN A 208 10.58 -1.59 -21.81
CA GLN A 208 9.78 -0.55 -21.15
C GLN A 208 9.97 -0.55 -19.63
N LEU A 209 10.50 -1.64 -19.06
CA LEU A 209 10.56 -1.79 -17.61
C LEU A 209 11.51 -0.75 -16.97
N PRO A 210 11.00 0.03 -15.99
CA PRO A 210 11.87 0.90 -15.22
C PRO A 210 12.94 0.09 -14.49
N ARG A 211 14.15 0.62 -14.44
CA ARG A 211 15.30 -0.07 -13.82
C ARG A 211 15.03 -0.42 -12.35
N THR A 212 14.30 0.43 -11.62
CA THR A 212 13.87 0.17 -10.24
C THR A 212 12.91 -1.01 -10.18
N THR A 213 11.89 -1.05 -11.05
CA THR A 213 10.93 -2.17 -11.15
C THR A 213 11.65 -3.49 -11.36
N LEU A 214 12.55 -3.54 -12.35
CA LEU A 214 13.33 -4.75 -12.66
C LEU A 214 14.12 -5.22 -11.44
N ARG A 215 14.88 -4.33 -10.78
CA ARG A 215 15.70 -4.67 -9.60
C ARG A 215 14.88 -5.26 -8.45
N TYR A 216 13.69 -4.72 -8.21
CA TYR A 216 12.79 -5.25 -7.19
C TYR A 216 12.24 -6.62 -7.58
N ALA A 217 11.81 -6.79 -8.82
CA ALA A 217 11.23 -8.05 -9.32
C ALA A 217 12.22 -9.23 -9.21
N ILE A 218 13.49 -8.99 -9.52
CA ILE A 218 14.55 -10.01 -9.56
C ILE A 218 15.31 -10.19 -8.23
N GLU A 219 14.89 -9.54 -7.14
CA GLU A 219 15.59 -9.59 -5.85
C GLU A 219 15.79 -11.03 -5.32
N ARG A 220 14.84 -11.92 -5.62
CA ARG A 220 14.80 -13.30 -5.13
C ARG A 220 15.35 -14.34 -6.12
N MET A 221 15.80 -13.90 -7.29
CA MET A 221 16.48 -14.75 -8.26
C MET A 221 17.88 -15.11 -7.78
N GLN A 222 18.46 -16.18 -8.35
CA GLN A 222 19.87 -16.48 -8.15
C GLN A 222 20.73 -15.34 -8.72
N GLU A 223 21.93 -15.16 -8.17
CA GLU A 223 22.76 -14.00 -8.50
C GLU A 223 23.16 -13.94 -9.98
N ASP A 224 23.51 -15.09 -10.57
CA ASP A 224 23.86 -15.23 -11.97
C ASP A 224 22.68 -14.90 -12.90
N GLU A 225 21.49 -15.42 -12.59
CA GLU A 225 20.23 -15.09 -13.28
C GLU A 225 19.96 -13.58 -13.20
N ARG A 226 20.03 -13.02 -11.98
CA ARG A 226 19.83 -11.58 -11.74
C ARG A 226 20.77 -10.72 -12.59
N LEU A 227 22.05 -11.09 -12.68
CA LEU A 227 23.04 -10.35 -13.48
C LEU A 227 22.77 -10.44 -14.98
N ARG A 228 22.23 -11.57 -15.48
CA ARG A 228 21.78 -11.71 -16.87
C ARG A 228 20.60 -10.79 -17.16
N TYR A 229 19.58 -10.79 -16.31
CA TYR A 229 18.41 -9.92 -16.44
C TYR A 229 18.79 -8.43 -16.44
N LEU A 230 19.72 -8.00 -15.60
CA LEU A 230 20.20 -6.61 -15.59
C LEU A 230 20.90 -6.17 -16.89
N LYS A 231 21.33 -7.14 -17.71
CA LYS A 231 21.96 -6.94 -19.02
C LYS A 231 21.00 -7.22 -20.19
N GLY A 232 19.76 -7.62 -19.93
CA GLY A 232 18.78 -7.99 -20.96
C GLY A 232 19.08 -9.32 -21.63
N VAL A 233 19.80 -10.20 -20.92
CA VAL A 233 20.09 -11.56 -21.36
C VAL A 233 19.15 -12.50 -20.62
N PHE A 234 18.44 -13.36 -21.34
CA PHE A 234 17.43 -14.26 -20.80
C PHE A 234 17.82 -15.71 -21.04
#